data_AF-C5B977-F1
#
_entry.id   AF-C5B977-F1
#
_cell.length_a   1.000
_cell.length_b   1.000
_cell.length_c   1.000
_cell.angle_alpha   90.00
_cell.angle_beta   90.00
_cell.angle_gamma   90.00
#
_symmetry.space_group_name_H-M   'P 1'
#
loop_
_entity.id
_entity.type
_entity.pdbx_description
1 polymer ?
#
loop_
_entity_poly.entity_id
_entity_poly.type
_entity_poly.pdbx_seq_one_letter_code
_entity_poly.pdbx_strand_id
1 'polypeptide(L)' 'MRQKLSGKQQKELCRMNEVGQYSISDLAELFSISRPTAYRTLSRGNGRKDILFAAIVLNID' A
#
# COMPACT_ATOMS: atom_id res chain seq x y z
N MET A 1 -0.56 -11.70 -13.08
CA MET A 1 -0.12 -10.93 -11.88
C MET A 1 -0.74 -11.54 -10.64
N ARG A 2 0.07 -12.04 -9.71
CA ARG A 2 -0.38 -12.70 -8.48
C ARG A 2 -0.77 -11.64 -7.45
N GLN A 3 -2.04 -11.55 -7.07
CA GLN A 3 -2.43 -10.73 -5.92
C GLN A 3 -1.91 -11.40 -4.65
N LYS A 4 -0.83 -10.84 -4.07
CA LYS A 4 -0.22 -11.35 -2.81
C LYS A 4 -1.09 -11.08 -1.57
N LEU A 5 -2.11 -10.22 -1.67
CA LEU A 5 -2.99 -9.85 -0.55
C LEU A 5 -4.43 -10.28 -0.81
N SER A 6 -5.03 -10.97 0.17
CA SER A 6 -6.47 -11.22 0.21
C SER A 6 -7.26 -9.93 0.40
N GLY A 7 -8.55 -9.92 0.04
CA GLY A 7 -9.42 -8.75 0.25
C GLY A 7 -9.51 -8.30 1.71
N LYS A 8 -9.37 -9.21 2.69
CA LYS A 8 -9.29 -8.86 4.11
C LYS A 8 -8.00 -8.12 4.46
N GLN A 9 -6.86 -8.60 3.95
CA GLN A 9 -5.57 -7.94 4.15
C GLN A 9 -5.50 -6.57 3.48
N GLN A 10 -6.13 -6.41 2.31
CA GLN A 10 -6.20 -5.10 1.64
C GLN A 10 -7.00 -4.09 2.47
N LYS A 11 -8.15 -4.50 3.04
CA LYS A 11 -8.93 -3.65 3.94
C LYS A 11 -8.17 -3.29 5.21
N GLU A 12 -7.48 -4.26 5.80
CA GLU A 12 -6.70 -4.02 7.02
C GLU A 12 -5.49 -3.11 6.77
N LEU A 13 -4.79 -3.28 5.65
CA LEU A 13 -3.71 -2.37 5.24
C LEU A 13 -4.21 -0.93 5.11
N CYS A 14 -5.38 -0.74 4.49
CA CYS A 14 -6.00 0.59 4.35
C CYS A 14 -6.36 1.18 5.71
N ARG A 15 -7.01 0.41 6.59
CA ARG A 15 -7.39 0.81 7.95
C ARG A 15 -6.16 1.22 8.79
N MET A 16 -5.09 0.43 8.76
CA MET A 16 -3.88 0.71 9.53
C MET A 16 -3.12 1.94 9.00
N ASN A 17 -3.11 2.14 7.69
CA ASN A 17 -2.55 3.35 7.07
C ASN A 17 -3.37 4.61 7.40
N GLU A 18 -4.69 4.49 7.53
CA GLU A 18 -5.57 5.60 7.90
C GLU A 18 -5.34 6.11 9.32
N VAL A 19 -4.96 5.22 10.24
CA VAL A 19 -4.58 5.56 11.62
C VAL A 19 -3.31 6.43 11.67
N GLY A 20 -2.48 6.41 10.62
CA GLY A 20 -1.31 7.30 10.48
C GLY A 20 -0.14 7.00 11.42
N GLN A 21 -0.20 5.91 12.19
CA GLN A 21 0.84 5.50 13.14
C GLN A 21 1.95 4.65 12.52
N TYR A 22 1.78 4.21 11.27
CA TYR A 22 2.72 3.35 10.56
C TYR A 22 3.18 4.03 9.28
N SER A 23 4.49 4.00 9.03
CA SER A 23 5.03 4.35 7.72
C SER A 23 4.70 3.26 6.68
N ILE A 24 4.85 3.59 5.40
CA ILE A 24 4.70 2.60 4.33
C ILE A 24 5.70 1.44 4.46
N SER A 25 6.90 1.71 5.00
CA SER A 25 7.89 0.65 5.27
C SER A 25 7.40 -0.31 6.35
N ASP A 26 6.86 0.21 7.44
CA ASP A 26 6.36 -0.60 8.55
C ASP A 26 5.18 -1.47 8.10
N LEU A 27 4.27 -0.90 7.30
CA LEU A 27 3.16 -1.63 6.72
C LEU A 27 3.62 -2.69 5.70
N ALA A 28 4.65 -2.40 4.91
CA ALA A 28 5.19 -3.38 3.97
C ALA A 28 5.78 -4.59 4.71
N GLU A 29 6.52 -4.35 5.79
CA GLU A 29 7.07 -5.40 6.65
C GLU A 29 5.97 -6.21 7.34
N LEU A 30 5.01 -5.53 7.98
CA LEU A 30 3.91 -6.17 8.72
C LEU A 30 3.08 -7.11 7.84
N PHE A 31 2.86 -6.75 6.58
CA PHE A 31 2.09 -7.56 5.63
C PHE A 31 2.96 -8.49 4.78
N SER A 32 4.28 -8.54 5.02
CA SER A 32 5.22 -9.33 4.22
C SER A 32 5.12 -9.05 2.71
N ILE A 33 4.97 -7.76 2.36
CA ILE A 33 4.85 -7.29 0.98
C ILE A 33 5.95 -6.28 0.66
N SER A 34 6.18 -6.05 -0.64
CA SER A 34 7.06 -4.98 -1.06
C SER A 34 6.38 -3.61 -0.86
N ARG A 35 7.15 -2.55 -0.58
CA ARG A 35 6.64 -1.17 -0.53
C ARG A 35 5.83 -0.79 -1.78
N PRO A 36 6.26 -1.13 -3.02
CA PRO A 36 5.43 -0.91 -4.21
C PRO A 36 4.06 -1.59 -4.15
N THR A 37 3.98 -2.78 -3.55
CA THR A 37 2.69 -3.47 -3.37
C THR A 37 1.81 -2.75 -2.36
N ALA A 38 2.37 -2.29 -1.24
CA ALA A 38 1.65 -1.48 -0.26
C ALA A 38 1.10 -0.20 -0.89
N TYR A 39 1.93 0.54 -1.64
CA TYR A 39 1.52 1.75 -2.38
C TYR A 39 0.36 1.47 -3.35
N ARG A 40 0.44 0.41 -4.18
CA ARG A 40 -0.66 0.08 -5.12
C ARG A 40 -1.97 -0.23 -4.40
N THR A 41 -1.90 -0.96 -3.29
CA THR A 41 -3.10 -1.33 -2.54
C THR A 41 -3.74 -0.11 -1.88
N LEU A 42 -2.92 0.77 -1.31
CA LEU A 42 -3.40 2.02 -0.70
C LEU A 42 -3.94 3.01 -1.73
N SER A 43 -3.31 3.13 -2.90
CA SER A 43 -3.78 3.97 -4.01
C SER A 43 -5.13 3.53 -4.58
N ARG A 44 -5.47 2.24 -4.50
CA ARG A 44 -6.78 1.72 -4.95
C ARG A 44 -7.87 1.88 -3.91
N GLY A 45 -7.52 1.88 -2.62
CA GLY A 45 -8.47 1.96 -1.50
C GLY A 45 -8.74 3.37 -0.99
N ASN A 46 -7.77 4.28 -1.12
CA ASN A 46 -7.86 5.64 -0.61
C ASN A 46 -7.68 6.64 -1.75
N GLY A 47 -8.67 7.51 -1.98
CA GLY A 47 -8.60 8.64 -2.93
C GLY A 47 -7.67 9.77 -2.46
N ARG A 48 -6.56 9.43 -1.77
CA ARG A 48 -5.59 10.40 -1.24
C ARG A 48 -4.64 10.86 -2.34
N LYS A 49 -4.40 12.17 -2.34
CA LYS A 49 -3.79 12.98 -3.40
C LYS A 49 -2.25 12.99 -3.37
N ASP A 50 -1.60 11.98 -2.82
CA ASP A 50 -0.13 11.77 -2.89
C ASP A 50 0.30 10.95 -4.12
N ILE A 51 -0.60 10.87 -5.10
CA ILE A 51 -0.52 10.18 -6.41
C ILE A 51 0.80 10.45 -7.14
N LEU A 52 1.45 11.59 -6.88
CA LEU A 52 2.73 11.97 -7.48
C LEU A 52 3.89 11.06 -7.04
N PHE A 53 3.91 10.55 -5.80
CA PHE A 53 4.93 9.59 -5.33
C PHE A 53 4.65 8.17 -5.81
N ALA A 54 3.36 7.77 -5.83
CA ALA A 54 2.96 6.46 -6.35
C ALA A 54 3.25 6.32 -7.85
N ALA A 55 3.05 7.37 -8.66
CA ALA A 55 3.30 7.33 -10.10
C ALA A 55 4.79 7.12 -10.45
N ILE A 56 5.71 7.63 -9.62
CA ILE A 56 7.16 7.47 -9.81
C ILE A 56 7.62 6.06 -9.40
N VAL A 57 7.14 5.57 -8.24
CA VAL A 57 7.54 4.25 -7.70
C VAL A 57 6.96 3.08 -8.53
N LEU A 58 5.90 3.31 -9.32
CA LEU A 58 5.28 2.28 -10.18
C LEU A 58 5.88 2.19 -11.59
N ASN A 59 6.85 3.05 -11.95
CA ASN A 59 7.53 3.03 -13.25
C ASN A 59 8.94 2.41 -13.22
N ILE A 60 9.36 1.81 -12.10
CA ILE A 60 10.63 1.09 -12.00
C ILE A 60 10.32 -0.29 -11.41
N ASP A 61 10.62 -1.33 -12.19
CA ASP A 61 10.31 -2.75 -11.97
C ASP A 61 10.59 -3.30 -10.55
#